data_AF-A0A8H6AZ70-F1
#
_entry.id   AF-A0A8H6AZ70-F1
#
_cell.length_a   1.000
_cell.length_b   1.000
_cell.length_c   1.000
_cell.angle_alpha   90.00
_cell.angle_beta   90.00
_cell.angle_gamma   90.00
#
_symmetry.space_group_name_H-M   'P 1'
#
loop_
_entity.id
_entity.type
_entity.pdbx_description
1 polymer ?
#
loop_
_entity_poly.entity_id
_entity_poly.type
_entity_poly.pdbx_seq_one_letter_code
_entity_poly.pdbx_strand_id
1 'polypeptide(L)'
;MSGTSSLLARMLDSGRYSDLTIKCGNKVFKVHRNVVCLQSRPLAAHVDGAFLEALTGEINLPDDHPAIFERIIKFLYTGDFDATPSTDETVKEASSEHVKEPLIEAFDENSPVLVKETVYEAVDEPLEILTICTRVFTMAEKYDIPELKVLAKTKFEEAVSTEWNTASLSASLWLMYDELPESDRLLKDIAIQAAASHVNELVDRGEFAALCKENGDIAFDVLKASLHVSTHSGKTCPYCDMEYENRVLKRKKEKYYCNNCNNYFR
;
A
#
# COMPACT_ATOMS: atom_id res chain seq x y z
N MET A 1 -23.98 14.52 0.80
CA MET A 1 -22.85 15.42 0.50
C MET A 1 -23.20 16.81 1.00
N SER A 2 -22.42 17.38 1.92
CA SER A 2 -22.66 18.74 2.44
C SER A 2 -22.39 19.78 1.34
N GLY A 3 -23.07 20.94 1.39
CA GLY A 3 -22.87 22.02 0.42
C GLY A 3 -21.44 22.61 0.42
N THR A 4 -20.61 22.28 1.42
CA THR A 4 -19.20 22.71 1.51
C THR A 4 -18.27 21.87 0.62
N SER A 5 -18.48 20.55 0.55
CA SER A 5 -17.67 19.65 -0.29
C SER A 5 -17.82 19.97 -1.79
N SER A 6 -19.03 20.33 -2.24
CA SER A 6 -19.26 20.72 -3.63
C SER A 6 -18.65 22.07 -4.01
N LEU A 7 -18.50 23.00 -3.06
CA LEU A 7 -17.81 24.27 -3.29
C LEU A 7 -16.30 24.06 -3.44
N LEU A 8 -15.69 23.26 -2.55
CA LEU A 8 -14.27 22.95 -2.60
C LEU A 8 -13.89 22.21 -3.89
N ALA A 9 -14.67 21.21 -4.31
CA ALA A 9 -14.44 20.55 -5.60
C ALA A 9 -14.39 21.55 -6.78
N ARG A 10 -15.35 22.50 -6.83
CA ARG A 10 -15.36 23.55 -7.85
C ARG A 10 -14.17 24.51 -7.78
N MET A 11 -13.64 24.76 -6.57
CA MET A 11 -12.42 25.57 -6.41
C MET A 11 -11.22 24.86 -7.03
N LEU A 12 -11.08 23.56 -6.82
CA LEU A 12 -10.04 22.74 -7.45
C LEU A 12 -10.19 22.73 -8.97
N ASP A 13 -11.38 22.41 -9.49
CA ASP A 13 -11.64 22.29 -10.93
C ASP A 13 -11.37 23.60 -11.68
N SER A 14 -11.77 24.72 -11.10
CA SER A 14 -11.62 26.03 -11.74
C SER A 14 -10.24 26.66 -11.56
N GLY A 15 -9.49 26.26 -10.52
CA GLY A 15 -8.23 26.88 -10.11
C GLY A 15 -8.34 28.37 -9.74
N ARG A 16 -9.56 28.93 -9.67
CA ARG A 16 -9.77 30.36 -9.42
C ARG A 16 -9.38 30.69 -7.99
N TYR A 17 -8.59 31.75 -7.83
CA TYR A 17 -8.05 32.21 -6.54
C TYR A 17 -7.01 31.26 -5.94
N SER A 18 -6.46 30.34 -6.74
CA SER A 18 -5.27 29.58 -6.34
C SER A 18 -4.09 30.52 -6.09
N ASP A 19 -3.36 30.24 -5.01
CA ASP A 19 -2.19 30.96 -4.52
C ASP A 19 -0.98 30.02 -4.33
N LEU A 20 -1.13 28.76 -4.75
CA LEU A 20 -0.10 27.73 -4.74
C LEU A 20 -0.16 26.89 -6.02
N THR A 21 1.01 26.59 -6.57
CA THR A 21 1.19 25.67 -7.69
C THR A 21 2.03 24.49 -7.22
N ILE A 22 1.54 23.27 -7.39
CA ILE A 22 2.32 22.06 -7.12
C ILE A 22 2.60 21.37 -8.45
N LYS A 23 3.87 21.13 -8.76
CA LYS A 23 4.32 20.37 -9.92
C LYS A 23 4.73 18.97 -9.45
N CYS A 24 4.17 17.94 -10.06
CA CYS A 24 4.44 16.54 -9.75
C CYS A 24 4.59 15.79 -11.07
N GLY A 25 5.83 15.44 -11.43
CA GLY A 25 6.17 14.93 -12.76
C GLY A 25 5.61 15.80 -13.89
N ASN A 26 4.73 15.22 -14.71
CA ASN A 26 4.09 15.90 -15.84
C ASN A 26 2.78 16.65 -15.48
N LYS A 27 2.34 16.61 -14.23
CA LYS A 27 1.10 17.27 -13.79
C LYS A 27 1.40 18.56 -13.03
N VAL A 28 0.56 19.56 -13.25
CA VAL A 28 0.61 20.86 -12.59
C VAL A 28 -0.73 21.14 -11.94
N PHE A 29 -0.73 21.31 -10.62
CA PHE A 29 -1.94 21.52 -9.82
C PHE A 29 -1.99 22.97 -9.34
N LYS A 30 -3.06 23.68 -9.70
CA LYS A 30 -3.38 25.02 -9.17
C LYS A 30 -4.27 24.87 -7.94
N VAL A 31 -3.69 25.05 -6.77
CA VAL A 31 -4.31 24.74 -5.48
C VAL A 31 -4.30 25.94 -4.55
N HIS A 32 -4.97 25.80 -3.41
CA HIS A 32 -5.17 26.86 -2.43
C HIS A 32 -4.43 26.50 -1.16
N ARG A 33 -3.52 27.37 -0.69
CA ARG A 33 -2.72 27.15 0.51
C ARG A 33 -3.57 26.84 1.72
N ASN A 34 -4.66 27.58 1.91
CA ASN A 34 -5.55 27.37 3.05
C ASN A 34 -6.30 26.03 3.03
N VAL A 35 -6.40 25.37 1.88
CA VAL A 35 -6.97 24.00 1.80
C VAL A 35 -5.87 22.97 2.03
N VAL A 36 -4.73 23.12 1.34
CA VAL A 36 -3.65 22.12 1.33
C VAL A 36 -2.80 22.17 2.60
N CYS A 37 -2.30 23.33 2.98
CA CYS A 37 -1.35 23.49 4.09
C CYS A 37 -1.99 23.23 5.47
N LEU A 38 -3.30 23.46 5.62
CA LEU A 38 -3.99 23.14 6.88
C LEU A 38 -4.16 21.64 7.12
N GLN A 39 -4.04 20.82 6.06
CA GLN A 39 -4.23 19.37 6.10
C GLN A 39 -2.93 18.58 5.96
N SER A 40 -1.82 19.22 5.60
CA SER A 40 -0.51 18.56 5.46
C SER A 40 0.60 19.48 5.97
N ARG A 41 1.22 19.10 7.09
CA ARG A 41 2.36 19.85 7.65
C ARG A 41 3.58 19.84 6.73
N PRO A 42 3.98 18.73 6.10
CA PRO A 42 5.06 18.72 5.11
C PRO A 42 4.82 19.65 3.93
N LEU A 43 3.60 19.71 3.38
CA LEU A 43 3.28 20.65 2.30
C LEU A 43 3.27 22.10 2.79
N ALA A 44 2.78 22.36 4.00
CA ALA A 44 2.86 23.68 4.63
C ALA A 44 4.32 24.15 4.80
N ALA A 45 5.20 23.25 5.25
CA ALA A 45 6.61 23.56 5.52
C ALA A 45 7.36 24.10 4.29
N HIS A 46 6.97 23.68 3.07
CA HIS A 46 7.55 24.23 1.84
C HIS A 46 7.23 25.73 1.66
N VAL A 47 6.04 26.17 2.04
CA VAL A 47 5.56 27.54 1.75
C VAL A 47 5.56 28.48 2.95
N ASP A 48 5.75 27.96 4.16
CA ASP A 48 5.83 28.74 5.39
C ASP A 48 7.27 29.12 5.76
N GLY A 49 8.26 28.56 5.06
CA GLY A 49 9.69 28.86 5.24
C GLY A 49 10.15 30.15 4.57
N ALA A 50 11.45 30.40 4.61
CA ALA A 50 12.11 31.52 3.91
C ALA A 50 12.71 31.10 2.55
N PHE A 51 12.37 29.91 2.07
CA PHE A 51 12.89 29.35 0.82
C PHE A 51 12.14 29.86 -0.40
N LEU A 52 12.63 29.55 -1.60
CA LEU A 52 12.11 30.08 -2.87
C LEU A 52 10.64 29.70 -3.09
N GLU A 53 10.20 28.57 -2.56
CA GLU A 53 8.84 28.04 -2.64
C GLU A 53 7.85 28.97 -1.93
N ALA A 54 8.23 29.53 -0.79
CA ALA A 54 7.42 30.50 -0.05
C ALA A 54 7.26 31.83 -0.82
N LEU A 55 8.28 32.22 -1.59
CA LEU A 55 8.27 33.44 -2.42
C LEU A 55 7.54 33.24 -3.76
N THR A 56 7.73 32.09 -4.39
CA THR A 56 7.19 31.77 -5.72
C THR A 56 5.79 31.18 -5.67
N GLY A 57 5.38 30.61 -4.52
CA GLY A 57 4.15 29.84 -4.41
C GLY A 57 4.20 28.58 -5.27
N GLU A 58 5.38 28.00 -5.48
CA GLU A 58 5.59 26.82 -6.30
C GLU A 58 6.31 25.72 -5.50
N ILE A 59 5.75 24.52 -5.49
CA ILE A 59 6.36 23.30 -4.93
C ILE A 59 6.63 22.35 -6.09
N ASN A 60 7.82 21.74 -6.14
CA ASN A 60 8.18 20.74 -7.13
C ASN A 60 8.45 19.39 -6.46
N LEU A 61 7.74 18.35 -6.91
CA LEU A 61 7.75 16.99 -6.36
C LEU A 61 8.10 16.01 -7.50
N PRO A 62 9.37 15.96 -7.95
CA PRO A 62 9.77 15.15 -9.11
C PRO A 62 9.71 13.65 -8.82
N ASP A 63 9.89 13.25 -7.56
CA ASP A 63 10.00 11.85 -7.14
C ASP A 63 8.64 11.19 -6.84
N ASP A 64 7.55 11.95 -6.91
CA ASP A 64 6.20 11.43 -6.60
C ASP A 64 5.44 11.00 -7.85
N HIS A 65 4.62 9.97 -7.69
CA HIS A 65 3.78 9.46 -8.77
C HIS A 65 2.63 10.43 -9.09
N PRO A 66 2.57 11.06 -10.29
CA PRO A 66 1.62 12.13 -10.58
C PRO A 66 0.15 11.72 -10.46
N ALA A 67 -0.19 10.47 -10.83
CA ALA A 67 -1.55 9.95 -10.72
C ALA A 67 -2.00 9.69 -9.28
N ILE A 68 -1.08 9.31 -8.40
CA ILE A 68 -1.40 9.10 -6.98
C ILE A 68 -1.48 10.46 -6.29
N PHE A 69 -0.57 11.38 -6.59
CA PHE A 69 -0.62 12.73 -6.03
C PHE A 69 -1.91 13.47 -6.41
N GLU A 70 -2.43 13.29 -7.64
CA GLU A 70 -3.74 13.82 -8.02
C GLU A 70 -4.88 13.30 -7.11
N ARG A 71 -4.85 12.03 -6.73
CA ARG A 71 -5.84 11.44 -5.80
C ARG A 71 -5.76 12.08 -4.42
N ILE A 72 -4.55 12.38 -3.93
CA ILE A 72 -4.33 13.11 -2.68
C ILE A 72 -4.91 14.52 -2.79
N ILE A 73 -4.62 15.24 -3.87
CA ILE A 73 -5.18 16.58 -4.09
C ILE A 73 -6.71 16.54 -4.11
N LYS A 74 -7.32 15.60 -4.83
CA LYS A 74 -8.78 15.44 -4.82
C LYS A 74 -9.31 15.22 -3.41
N PHE A 75 -8.69 14.32 -2.64
CA PHE A 75 -9.05 14.09 -1.25
C PHE A 75 -9.01 15.36 -0.40
N LEU A 76 -7.97 16.18 -0.51
CA LEU A 76 -7.85 17.42 0.27
C LEU A 76 -9.01 18.40 0.02
N TYR A 77 -9.68 18.32 -1.13
CA TYR A 77 -10.83 19.17 -1.45
C TYR A 77 -12.17 18.48 -1.18
N THR A 78 -12.27 17.17 -1.34
CA THR A 78 -13.56 16.47 -1.34
C THR A 78 -13.78 15.61 -0.09
N GLY A 79 -12.71 15.23 0.60
CA GLY A 79 -12.68 14.23 1.66
C GLY A 79 -12.65 12.78 1.13
N ASP A 80 -12.50 12.57 -0.17
CA ASP A 80 -12.48 11.23 -0.78
C ASP A 80 -11.48 11.14 -1.95
N PHE A 81 -10.94 9.94 -2.19
CA PHE A 81 -10.08 9.65 -3.35
C PHE A 81 -10.65 8.53 -4.19
N ASP A 82 -10.47 8.60 -5.51
CA ASP A 82 -10.91 7.55 -6.41
C ASP A 82 -9.92 6.37 -6.41
N ALA A 83 -10.40 5.19 -6.00
CA ALA A 83 -9.60 3.97 -5.98
C ALA A 83 -9.82 3.11 -7.23
N THR A 84 -10.60 3.59 -8.21
CA THR A 84 -10.83 2.85 -9.45
C THR A 84 -9.58 2.87 -10.33
N PRO A 85 -9.26 1.73 -10.98
CA PRO A 85 -8.22 1.67 -12.00
C PRO A 85 -8.62 2.55 -13.20
N SER A 86 -7.73 3.47 -13.60
CA SER A 86 -7.93 4.29 -14.80
C SER A 86 -6.99 3.82 -15.91
N THR A 87 -7.53 3.70 -17.12
CA THR A 87 -6.80 3.26 -18.32
C THR A 87 -5.90 4.35 -18.92
N ASP A 88 -6.00 5.59 -18.42
CA ASP A 88 -5.24 6.75 -18.90
C ASP A 88 -3.96 7.03 -18.06
N GLU A 89 -3.69 6.16 -17.08
CA GLU A 89 -2.60 6.31 -16.12
C GLU A 89 -1.42 5.42 -16.50
N THR A 90 -0.74 5.77 -17.60
CA THR A 90 0.50 5.10 -18.04
C THR A 90 1.69 5.60 -17.24
N VAL A 91 2.51 4.67 -16.76
CA VAL A 91 3.68 4.93 -15.93
C VAL A 91 4.87 5.27 -16.84
N LYS A 92 5.30 6.53 -16.82
CA LYS A 92 6.66 6.90 -17.24
C LYS A 92 7.40 7.37 -16.01
N GLU A 93 8.06 6.45 -15.32
CA GLU A 93 9.04 6.83 -14.31
C GLU A 93 10.22 7.53 -15.01
N ALA A 94 10.56 8.70 -14.49
CA ALA A 94 11.65 9.51 -15.00
C ALA A 94 12.99 8.83 -14.64
N SER A 95 13.67 8.30 -15.64
CA SER A 95 15.05 7.86 -15.54
C SER A 95 15.95 9.03 -15.12
N SER A 96 16.74 8.85 -14.06
CA SER A 96 17.88 9.75 -13.83
C SER A 96 18.91 9.53 -14.94
N GLU A 97 19.12 10.51 -15.81
CA GLU A 97 20.30 10.57 -16.67
C GLU A 97 21.53 10.87 -15.79
N HIS A 98 22.30 9.83 -15.45
CA HIS A 98 23.67 10.02 -14.97
C HIS A 98 24.62 9.78 -16.15
N VAL A 99 25.14 10.88 -16.71
CA VAL A 99 26.35 10.86 -17.52
C VAL A 99 27.49 10.32 -16.66
N LYS A 100 27.88 9.05 -16.86
CA LYS A 100 29.10 8.50 -16.24
C LYS A 100 30.31 8.95 -17.07
N GLU A 101 31.04 9.95 -16.60
CA GLU A 101 32.46 10.06 -16.93
C GLU A 101 33.23 8.93 -16.22
N PRO A 102 34.16 8.23 -16.90
CA PRO A 102 34.84 7.08 -16.31
C PRO A 102 36.06 7.51 -15.49
N LEU A 103 36.13 7.08 -14.23
CA LEU A 103 37.39 6.89 -13.51
C LEU A 103 37.72 5.40 -13.51
N ILE A 104 38.82 5.07 -14.18
CA ILE A 104 39.40 3.72 -14.25
C ILE A 104 40.08 3.43 -12.93
N GLU A 105 39.71 2.34 -12.25
CA GLU A 105 40.63 1.59 -11.39
C GLU A 105 40.47 0.09 -11.66
N ALA A 106 41.61 -0.60 -11.76
CA ALA A 106 41.77 -1.96 -12.26
C ALA A 106 41.62 -3.04 -11.17
N PHE A 107 41.68 -4.31 -11.60
CA PHE A 107 41.77 -5.59 -10.86
C PHE A 107 40.40 -6.21 -10.46
N ASP A 108 40.06 -7.49 -10.69
CA ASP A 108 40.80 -8.73 -11.00
C ASP A 108 39.86 -9.77 -11.69
N GLU A 109 40.42 -10.65 -12.53
CA GLU A 109 39.74 -11.65 -13.37
C GLU A 109 39.64 -13.03 -12.69
N ASN A 110 38.58 -13.33 -11.91
CA ASN A 110 37.97 -14.69 -11.79
C ASN A 110 36.84 -14.80 -10.73
N SER A 111 35.66 -14.24 -10.99
CA SER A 111 34.44 -14.71 -10.31
C SER A 111 33.19 -14.38 -11.13
N PRO A 112 32.39 -15.35 -11.59
CA PRO A 112 31.13 -15.05 -12.23
C PRO A 112 30.09 -14.77 -11.14
N VAL A 113 30.14 -13.58 -10.54
CA VAL A 113 28.98 -13.07 -9.80
C VAL A 113 28.05 -12.51 -10.86
N LEU A 114 27.06 -13.33 -11.23
CA LEU A 114 25.90 -12.88 -11.98
C LEU A 114 25.14 -11.90 -11.07
N VAL A 115 25.52 -10.63 -11.10
CA VAL A 115 24.68 -9.54 -10.62
C VAL A 115 23.51 -9.52 -11.60
N LYS A 116 22.43 -10.22 -11.27
CA LYS A 116 21.16 -10.01 -11.94
C LYS A 116 20.68 -8.66 -11.47
N GLU A 117 21.10 -7.63 -12.19
CA GLU A 117 20.41 -6.36 -12.25
C GLU A 117 18.99 -6.70 -12.72
N THR A 118 18.07 -6.89 -11.78
CA THR A 118 16.65 -6.94 -12.08
C THR A 118 16.25 -5.53 -12.47
N VAL A 119 16.49 -5.22 -13.74
CA VAL A 119 15.78 -4.16 -14.45
C VAL A 119 14.32 -4.57 -14.40
N TYR A 120 13.56 -4.03 -13.46
CA TYR A 120 12.11 -3.97 -13.57
C TYR A 120 11.83 -2.98 -14.69
N GLU A 121 11.69 -3.51 -15.91
CA GLU A 121 11.12 -2.76 -17.02
C GLU A 121 9.80 -2.16 -16.52
N ALA A 122 9.60 -0.86 -16.76
CA ALA A 122 8.34 -0.19 -16.50
C ALA A 122 7.24 -0.96 -17.24
N VAL A 123 6.53 -1.83 -16.51
CA VAL A 123 5.37 -2.51 -17.05
C VAL A 123 4.29 -1.44 -17.09
N ASP A 124 3.89 -1.07 -18.31
CA ASP A 124 2.80 -0.17 -18.69
C ASP A 124 1.43 -0.74 -18.23
N GLU A 125 1.32 -1.17 -16.97
CA GLU A 125 0.12 -1.77 -16.40
C GLU A 125 -0.70 -0.72 -15.62
N PRO A 126 -2.02 -0.67 -15.85
CA PRO A 126 -2.89 0.22 -15.11
C PRO A 126 -2.85 -0.11 -13.62
N LEU A 127 -2.74 0.93 -12.79
CA LEU A 127 -2.75 0.76 -11.34
C LEU A 127 -4.06 0.13 -10.89
N GLU A 128 -3.99 -1.06 -10.30
CA GLU A 128 -5.15 -1.74 -9.70
C GLU A 128 -5.48 -1.17 -8.32
N ILE A 129 -6.71 -1.41 -7.85
CA ILE A 129 -7.25 -0.83 -6.61
C ILE A 129 -6.36 -1.08 -5.38
N LEU A 130 -5.80 -2.28 -5.22
CA LEU A 130 -4.92 -2.60 -4.09
C LEU A 130 -3.64 -1.76 -4.13
N THR A 131 -3.02 -1.65 -5.30
CA THR A 131 -1.83 -0.83 -5.51
C THR A 131 -2.12 0.65 -5.35
N ILE A 132 -3.25 1.15 -5.85
CA ILE A 132 -3.70 2.54 -5.65
C ILE A 132 -3.82 2.82 -4.15
N CYS A 133 -4.59 2.01 -3.42
CA CYS A 133 -4.76 2.21 -1.98
C CYS A 133 -3.44 2.13 -1.21
N THR A 134 -2.54 1.23 -1.61
CA THR A 134 -1.20 1.10 -1.00
C THR A 134 -0.37 2.36 -1.21
N ARG A 135 -0.29 2.86 -2.45
CA ARG A 135 0.48 4.09 -2.76
C ARG A 135 -0.15 5.34 -2.13
N VAL A 136 -1.48 5.43 -2.09
CA VAL A 136 -2.15 6.52 -1.37
C VAL A 136 -1.85 6.45 0.13
N PHE A 137 -1.82 5.25 0.72
CA PHE A 137 -1.46 5.07 2.12
C PHE A 137 0.00 5.48 2.41
N THR A 138 0.96 5.07 1.57
CA THR A 138 2.37 5.43 1.75
C THR A 138 2.57 6.94 1.61
N MET A 139 1.91 7.57 0.64
CA MET A 139 1.98 9.02 0.46
C MET A 139 1.23 9.79 1.57
N ALA A 140 0.13 9.25 2.11
CA ALA A 140 -0.56 9.86 3.25
C ALA A 140 0.34 9.92 4.49
N GLU A 141 1.18 8.90 4.69
CA GLU A 141 2.22 8.92 5.73
C GLU A 141 3.29 9.96 5.42
N LYS A 142 3.85 9.95 4.20
CA LYS A 142 4.86 10.92 3.73
C LYS A 142 4.42 12.37 3.94
N TYR A 143 3.13 12.65 3.69
CA TYR A 143 2.55 13.98 3.75
C TYR A 143 1.84 14.31 5.06
N ASP A 144 1.92 13.45 6.08
CA ASP A 144 1.26 13.61 7.38
C ASP A 144 -0.23 13.99 7.21
N ILE A 145 -0.99 13.14 6.51
CA ILE A 145 -2.44 13.28 6.26
C ILE A 145 -3.18 12.09 6.89
N PRO A 146 -3.42 12.08 8.22
CA PRO A 146 -3.94 10.92 8.95
C PRO A 146 -5.29 10.42 8.44
N GLU A 147 -6.21 11.33 8.09
CA GLU A 147 -7.56 10.99 7.61
C GLU A 147 -7.49 10.26 6.26
N LEU A 148 -6.57 10.65 5.38
CA LEU A 148 -6.34 9.97 4.11
C LEU A 148 -5.73 8.57 4.34
N LYS A 149 -4.80 8.46 5.29
CA LYS A 149 -4.19 7.17 5.66
C LYS A 149 -5.23 6.17 6.15
N VAL A 150 -6.16 6.62 7.00
CA VAL A 150 -7.29 5.81 7.48
C VAL A 150 -8.21 5.41 6.32
N LEU A 151 -8.58 6.36 5.45
CA LEU A 151 -9.45 6.08 4.31
C LEU A 151 -8.80 5.08 3.33
N ALA A 152 -7.51 5.23 3.03
CA ALA A 152 -6.77 4.33 2.15
C ALA A 152 -6.72 2.90 2.72
N LYS A 153 -6.50 2.76 4.03
CA LYS A 153 -6.61 1.46 4.72
C LYS A 153 -8.02 0.87 4.57
N THR A 154 -9.07 1.64 4.82
CA THR A 154 -10.46 1.15 4.71
C THR A 154 -10.77 0.66 3.30
N LYS A 155 -10.42 1.44 2.27
CA LYS A 155 -10.65 1.02 0.87
C LYS A 155 -9.80 -0.20 0.49
N PHE A 156 -8.58 -0.31 1.00
CA PHE A 156 -7.75 -1.50 0.81
C PHE A 156 -8.39 -2.75 1.44
N GLU A 157 -8.87 -2.63 2.68
CA GLU A 157 -9.51 -3.73 3.43
C GLU A 157 -10.80 -4.22 2.75
N GLU A 158 -11.59 -3.31 2.19
CA GLU A 158 -12.75 -3.66 1.37
C GLU A 158 -12.32 -4.36 0.08
N ALA A 159 -11.36 -3.80 -0.66
CA ALA A 159 -10.91 -4.33 -1.95
C ALA A 159 -10.21 -5.68 -1.84
N VAL A 160 -9.39 -5.89 -0.80
CA VAL A 160 -8.62 -7.14 -0.65
C VAL A 160 -9.53 -8.34 -0.40
N SER A 161 -10.74 -8.12 0.11
CA SER A 161 -11.72 -9.20 0.29
C SER A 161 -12.18 -9.84 -1.03
N THR A 162 -12.10 -9.12 -2.16
CA THR A 162 -12.48 -9.61 -3.49
C THR A 162 -11.29 -9.77 -4.44
N GLU A 163 -10.31 -8.88 -4.34
CA GLU A 163 -9.16 -8.79 -5.25
C GLU A 163 -7.91 -9.49 -4.71
N TRP A 164 -7.99 -10.28 -3.63
CA TRP A 164 -6.82 -10.99 -3.08
C TRP A 164 -6.12 -11.89 -4.12
N ASN A 165 -6.84 -12.37 -5.14
CA ASN A 165 -6.31 -13.28 -6.14
C ASN A 165 -5.84 -12.60 -7.44
N THR A 166 -5.42 -11.33 -7.37
CA THR A 166 -4.84 -10.59 -8.52
C THR A 166 -3.33 -10.38 -8.34
N ALA A 167 -2.62 -9.92 -9.38
CA ALA A 167 -1.19 -9.61 -9.24
C ALA A 167 -0.95 -8.43 -8.29
N SER A 168 -1.95 -7.54 -8.14
CA SER A 168 -1.82 -6.35 -7.30
C SER A 168 -1.69 -6.65 -5.81
N LEU A 169 -2.20 -7.77 -5.29
CA LEU A 169 -1.92 -8.14 -3.90
C LEU A 169 -0.41 -8.35 -3.68
N SER A 170 0.26 -9.02 -4.63
CA SER A 170 1.70 -9.28 -4.56
C SER A 170 2.50 -7.98 -4.70
N ALA A 171 2.14 -7.13 -5.66
CA ALA A 171 2.74 -5.82 -5.83
C ALA A 171 2.56 -4.93 -4.59
N SER A 172 1.36 -4.94 -3.98
CA SER A 172 1.06 -4.23 -2.75
C SER A 172 1.87 -4.72 -1.56
N LEU A 173 2.00 -6.04 -1.37
CA LEU A 173 2.86 -6.60 -0.32
C LEU A 173 4.32 -6.19 -0.50
N TRP A 174 4.83 -6.23 -1.73
CA TRP A 174 6.18 -5.75 -2.04
C TRP A 174 6.34 -4.27 -1.65
N LEU A 175 5.47 -3.39 -2.15
CA LEU A 175 5.50 -1.96 -1.86
C LEU A 175 5.43 -1.66 -0.36
N MET A 176 4.60 -2.40 0.39
CA MET A 176 4.50 -2.19 1.83
C MET A 176 5.80 -2.52 2.55
N TYR A 177 6.48 -3.61 2.19
CA TYR A 177 7.74 -3.99 2.84
C TYR A 177 8.92 -3.13 2.40
N ASP A 178 8.87 -2.57 1.18
CA ASP A 178 9.90 -1.71 0.63
C ASP A 178 9.77 -0.24 1.09
N GLU A 179 8.57 0.34 1.01
CA GLU A 179 8.34 1.77 1.26
C GLU A 179 7.99 2.11 2.72
N LEU A 180 7.30 1.23 3.46
CA LEU A 180 6.83 1.54 4.82
C LEU A 180 7.83 1.09 5.90
N PRO A 181 8.03 1.90 6.95
CA PRO A 181 8.88 1.50 8.07
C PRO A 181 8.36 0.22 8.75
N GLU A 182 9.25 -0.53 9.41
CA GLU A 182 8.89 -1.76 10.13
C GLU A 182 7.81 -1.54 11.20
N SER A 183 7.79 -0.35 11.82
CA SER A 183 6.79 0.03 12.82
C SER A 183 5.40 0.24 12.25
N ASP A 184 5.26 0.57 10.96
CA ASP A 184 3.96 0.76 10.33
C ASP A 184 3.42 -0.57 9.79
N ARG A 185 2.77 -1.30 10.70
CA ARG A 185 2.19 -2.61 10.45
C ARG A 185 0.71 -2.55 10.03
N LEU A 186 0.09 -1.37 10.02
CA LEU A 186 -1.37 -1.23 9.89
C LEU A 186 -1.92 -1.84 8.59
N LEU A 187 -1.30 -1.49 7.46
CA LEU A 187 -1.70 -2.03 6.15
C LEU A 187 -1.05 -3.40 5.89
N LYS A 188 0.20 -3.58 6.36
CA LYS A 188 0.96 -4.84 6.26
C LYS A 188 0.16 -6.01 6.84
N ASP A 189 -0.31 -5.87 8.08
CA ASP A 189 -1.02 -6.95 8.78
C ASP A 189 -2.32 -7.35 8.08
N ILE A 190 -3.03 -6.39 7.47
CA ILE A 190 -4.24 -6.68 6.67
C ILE A 190 -3.88 -7.48 5.42
N ALA A 191 -2.88 -7.04 4.66
CA ALA A 191 -2.45 -7.73 3.45
C ALA A 191 -1.90 -9.13 3.74
N ILE A 192 -1.09 -9.27 4.81
CA ILE A 192 -0.56 -10.55 5.28
C ILE A 192 -1.69 -11.47 5.70
N GLN A 193 -2.68 -10.97 6.44
CA GLN A 193 -3.81 -11.79 6.88
C GLN A 193 -4.67 -12.27 5.71
N ALA A 194 -4.90 -11.41 4.71
CA ALA A 194 -5.58 -11.80 3.48
C ALA A 194 -4.79 -12.88 2.72
N ALA A 195 -3.48 -12.67 2.53
CA ALA A 195 -2.61 -13.64 1.87
C ALA A 195 -2.56 -14.98 2.61
N ALA A 196 -2.46 -14.95 3.94
CA ALA A 196 -2.45 -16.13 4.80
C ALA A 196 -3.77 -16.90 4.74
N SER A 197 -4.91 -16.21 4.64
CA SER A 197 -6.24 -16.82 4.55
C SER A 197 -6.46 -17.54 3.21
N HIS A 198 -5.72 -17.15 2.18
CA HIS A 198 -5.80 -17.68 0.81
C HIS A 198 -4.47 -18.29 0.33
N VAL A 199 -3.62 -18.72 1.27
CA VAL A 199 -2.25 -19.15 0.95
C VAL A 199 -2.21 -20.40 0.07
N ASN A 200 -3.20 -21.28 0.18
CA ASN A 200 -3.26 -22.50 -0.63
C ASN A 200 -3.46 -22.18 -2.11
N GLU A 201 -4.21 -21.14 -2.43
CA GLU A 201 -4.43 -20.67 -3.79
C GLU A 201 -3.26 -19.79 -4.28
N LEU A 202 -2.74 -18.92 -3.41
CA LEU A 202 -1.70 -17.97 -3.77
C LEU A 202 -0.33 -18.61 -4.02
N VAL A 203 0.03 -19.69 -3.33
CA VAL A 203 1.32 -20.37 -3.53
C VAL A 203 1.46 -20.99 -4.93
N ASP A 204 0.35 -21.33 -5.58
CA ASP A 204 0.34 -21.82 -6.95
C ASP A 204 0.46 -20.68 -7.99
N ARG A 205 0.34 -19.41 -7.57
CA ARG A 205 0.52 -18.24 -8.45
C ARG A 205 1.98 -17.83 -8.55
N GLY A 206 2.43 -17.66 -9.79
CA GLY A 206 3.82 -17.38 -10.10
C GLY A 206 4.33 -16.08 -9.45
N GLU A 207 3.50 -15.04 -9.44
CA GLU A 207 3.85 -13.71 -8.92
C GLU A 207 4.02 -13.74 -7.39
N PHE A 208 3.08 -14.35 -6.67
CA PHE A 208 3.16 -14.47 -5.22
C PHE A 208 4.28 -15.41 -4.78
N ALA A 209 4.45 -16.55 -5.47
CA ALA A 209 5.53 -17.47 -5.18
C ALA A 209 6.92 -16.86 -5.46
N ALA A 210 7.05 -16.01 -6.48
CA ALA A 210 8.27 -15.24 -6.74
C ALA A 210 8.53 -14.24 -5.61
N LEU A 211 7.51 -13.46 -5.23
CA LEU A 211 7.61 -12.50 -4.12
C LEU A 211 8.11 -13.15 -2.82
N CYS A 212 7.53 -14.29 -2.42
CA CYS A 212 7.96 -15.00 -1.21
C CYS A 212 9.39 -15.56 -1.30
N LYS A 213 9.89 -15.86 -2.51
CA LYS A 213 11.27 -16.33 -2.71
C LYS A 213 12.27 -15.17 -2.68
N GLU A 214 11.87 -14.00 -3.17
CA GLU A 214 12.68 -12.79 -3.21
C GLU A 214 12.74 -12.11 -1.84
N ASN A 215 11.62 -12.10 -1.10
CA ASN A 215 11.51 -11.50 0.22
C ASN A 215 11.09 -12.53 1.27
N GLY A 216 12.08 -12.99 2.03
CA GLY A 216 11.89 -13.99 3.08
C GLY A 216 11.05 -13.50 4.27
N ASP A 217 11.02 -12.19 4.54
CA ASP A 217 10.23 -11.63 5.64
C ASP A 217 8.73 -11.69 5.32
N ILE A 218 8.36 -11.39 4.07
CA ILE A 218 6.98 -11.57 3.59
C ILE A 218 6.57 -13.04 3.73
N ALA A 219 7.41 -13.97 3.27
CA ALA A 219 7.14 -15.40 3.37
C ALA A 219 6.98 -15.86 4.82
N PHE A 220 7.86 -15.39 5.71
CA PHE A 220 7.82 -15.73 7.13
C PHE A 220 6.57 -15.19 7.82
N ASP A 221 6.19 -13.93 7.57
CA ASP A 221 5.02 -13.31 8.17
C ASP A 221 3.71 -13.93 7.66
N VAL A 222 3.61 -14.24 6.36
CA VAL A 222 2.45 -14.98 5.82
C VAL A 222 2.37 -16.38 6.42
N LEU A 223 3.48 -17.11 6.51
CA LEU A 223 3.51 -18.44 7.15
C LEU A 223 3.04 -18.34 8.61
N LYS A 224 3.59 -17.39 9.37
CA LYS A 224 3.21 -17.15 10.77
C LYS A 224 1.71 -16.85 10.89
N ALA A 225 1.17 -15.97 10.04
CA ALA A 225 -0.26 -15.67 10.02
C ALA A 225 -1.11 -16.89 9.63
N SER A 226 -0.66 -17.73 8.69
CA SER A 226 -1.41 -18.93 8.27
C SER A 226 -1.59 -19.97 9.38
N LEU A 227 -0.63 -20.04 10.31
CA LEU A 227 -0.73 -20.90 11.51
C LEU A 227 -1.82 -20.41 12.48
N HIS A 228 -2.09 -19.10 12.49
CA HIS A 228 -3.15 -18.48 13.29
C HIS A 228 -4.51 -18.48 12.57
N VAL A 229 -4.56 -18.41 11.24
CA VAL A 229 -5.78 -18.63 10.45
C VAL A 229 -6.36 -20.03 10.75
N SER A 230 -5.47 -21.02 10.87
CA SER A 230 -5.82 -22.41 11.17
C SER A 230 -6.41 -22.62 12.58
N THR A 231 -6.33 -21.63 13.47
CA THR A 231 -6.88 -21.73 14.84
C THR A 231 -8.34 -21.29 14.99
N HIS A 232 -8.95 -20.71 13.94
CA HIS A 232 -10.37 -20.32 13.96
C HIS A 232 -11.34 -21.36 13.40
N SER A 233 -10.96 -22.64 13.36
CA SER A 233 -11.97 -23.72 13.42
C SER A 233 -12.32 -24.01 14.89
N GLY A 234 -12.80 -23.01 15.62
CA GLY A 234 -13.39 -23.23 16.92
C GLY A 234 -14.58 -24.17 16.73
N LYS A 235 -14.46 -25.43 17.13
CA LYS A 235 -15.61 -26.32 17.05
C LYS A 235 -16.52 -26.04 18.22
N THR A 236 -17.78 -25.79 17.95
CA THR A 236 -18.81 -25.72 18.97
C THR A 236 -19.06 -27.12 19.52
N CYS A 237 -19.04 -27.24 20.84
CA CYS A 237 -19.41 -28.49 21.49
C CYS A 237 -20.92 -28.73 21.27
N PRO A 238 -21.35 -29.84 20.64
CA PRO A 238 -22.76 -30.09 20.32
C PRO A 238 -23.64 -30.35 21.56
N TYR A 239 -23.05 -30.30 22.76
CA TYR A 239 -23.72 -30.55 24.03
C TYR A 239 -23.89 -29.29 24.88
N CYS A 240 -23.15 -28.20 24.61
CA CYS A 240 -23.24 -26.97 25.40
C CYS A 240 -23.01 -25.68 24.59
N ASP A 241 -22.86 -25.77 23.27
CA ASP A 241 -22.68 -24.66 22.33
C ASP A 241 -21.50 -23.71 22.60
N MET A 242 -20.62 -24.07 23.54
CA MET A 242 -19.37 -23.35 23.80
C MET A 242 -18.34 -23.65 22.70
N GLU A 243 -17.60 -22.62 22.27
CA GLU A 243 -16.50 -22.73 21.31
C GLU A 243 -15.24 -23.31 21.96
N TYR A 244 -14.56 -24.22 21.27
CA TYR A 244 -13.33 -24.86 21.75
C TYR A 244 -12.21 -24.81 20.71
N GLU A 245 -11.02 -24.38 21.14
CA GLU A 245 -9.81 -24.25 20.31
C GLU A 245 -8.85 -25.46 20.44
N ASN A 246 -8.99 -26.29 21.49
CA ASN A 246 -8.01 -27.33 21.81
C ASN A 246 -8.27 -28.67 21.09
N ARG A 247 -7.42 -29.01 20.11
CA ARG A 247 -7.43 -30.28 19.36
C ARG A 247 -6.60 -31.35 20.07
N VAL A 248 -7.22 -32.47 20.48
CA VAL A 248 -6.47 -33.60 21.09
C VAL A 248 -6.14 -34.64 20.01
N LEU A 249 -4.89 -34.65 19.55
CA LEU A 249 -4.39 -35.64 18.59
C LEU A 249 -4.14 -36.99 19.29
N LYS A 250 -5.17 -37.85 19.34
CA LYS A 250 -4.97 -39.29 19.63
C LYS A 250 -4.91 -40.08 18.34
N ARG A 251 -3.75 -40.72 18.12
CA ARG A 251 -3.40 -41.61 16.99
C ARG A 251 -4.64 -42.16 16.26
N LYS A 252 -4.90 -41.58 15.08
CA LYS A 252 -5.87 -41.96 14.04
C LYS A 252 -7.34 -41.49 14.14
N LYS A 253 -7.78 -40.71 15.14
CA LYS A 253 -9.07 -39.97 15.06
C LYS A 253 -8.97 -38.62 15.76
N GLU A 254 -9.18 -37.55 15.02
CA GLU A 254 -9.31 -36.19 15.57
C GLU A 254 -10.54 -36.13 16.48
N LYS A 255 -10.33 -35.79 17.75
CA LYS A 255 -11.39 -35.60 18.75
C LYS A 255 -11.09 -34.33 19.56
N TYR A 256 -12.13 -33.56 19.85
CA TYR A 256 -12.10 -32.38 20.71
C TYR A 256 -12.55 -32.76 22.12
N TYR A 257 -12.06 -32.08 23.14
CA TYR A 257 -12.46 -32.30 24.53
C TYR A 257 -13.10 -31.04 25.10
N CYS A 258 -14.31 -31.18 25.63
CA CYS A 258 -15.09 -30.11 26.25
C CYS A 258 -14.91 -30.16 27.76
N ASN A 259 -14.28 -29.15 28.37
CA ASN A 259 -14.11 -29.07 29.83
C ASN A 259 -15.43 -28.85 30.58
N ASN A 260 -16.42 -28.22 29.94
CA ASN A 260 -17.72 -27.96 30.57
C ASN A 260 -18.60 -29.21 30.63
N CYS A 261 -18.64 -30.00 29.57
CA CYS A 261 -19.36 -31.28 29.51
C CYS A 261 -18.52 -32.47 29.96
N ASN A 262 -17.22 -32.27 30.22
CA ASN A 262 -16.24 -33.29 30.54
C ASN A 262 -16.25 -34.48 29.54
N ASN A 263 -16.41 -34.18 28.24
CA ASN A 263 -16.70 -35.18 27.20
C ASN A 263 -15.95 -34.90 25.89
N TYR A 264 -15.75 -35.95 25.08
CA TYR A 264 -15.11 -35.85 23.76
C TYR A 264 -16.14 -35.77 22.63
N PHE A 265 -15.90 -34.91 21.66
CA PHE A 265 -16.71 -34.80 20.44
C PHE A 265 -15.82 -34.81 19.19
N ARG A 266 -16.43 -34.91 18.00
CA ARG A 266 -15.70 -35.00 16.73
C ARG A 266 -15.60 -33.65 16.05
#